data_AF-A0AAU2HH13-F1
#
_entry.id   AF-A0AAU2HH13-F1
#
_cell.length_a   1.000
_cell.length_b   1.000
_cell.length_c   1.000
_cell.angle_alpha   90.00
_cell.angle_beta   90.00
_cell.angle_gamma   90.00
#
_symmetry.space_group_name_H-M   'P 1'
#
loop_
_entity.id
_entity.type
_entity.pdbx_description
1 polymer ?
#
loop_
_entity_poly.entity_id
_entity_poly.type
_entity_poly.pdbx_seq_one_letter_code
_entity_poly.pdbx_strand_id
1 'polypeptide(L)'
;MYTTSWHTYRLSPWVAVNTHTQLAQSYDGWHDLVIQVGDGHVKYYIDGALFADHSGIYYPRTAMAIDFNQWFIPGGLLGNSTRRTYREQVDYVYFAKDTILTPEEVHAQVVAYHQENVDYTDNVMSP
;
A
#
# COMPACT_ATOMS: atom_id res chain seq x y z
N MET A 1 9.10 6.92 -2.70
CA MET A 1 8.23 5.86 -2.15
C MET A 1 9.00 5.04 -1.11
N TYR A 2 8.32 4.65 -0.04
CA TYR A 2 8.86 3.78 1.02
C TYR A 2 7.81 2.69 1.32
N THR A 3 8.14 1.43 1.04
CA THR A 3 7.25 0.29 1.27
C THR A 3 7.82 -0.58 2.39
N THR A 4 6.98 -1.02 3.32
CA THR A 4 7.43 -1.80 4.49
C THR A 4 6.51 -2.97 4.74
N SER A 5 7.08 -4.14 5.02
CA SER A 5 6.35 -5.30 5.55
C SER A 5 6.86 -5.59 6.98
N TRP A 6 5.95 -5.60 7.94
CA TRP A 6 6.27 -5.77 9.36
C TRP A 6 6.00 -7.20 9.83
N HIS A 7 6.92 -7.74 10.61
CA HIS A 7 6.68 -8.96 11.40
C HIS A 7 6.22 -8.60 12.82
N THR A 8 6.92 -7.67 13.50
CA THR A 8 6.53 -7.20 14.84
C THR A 8 7.12 -5.82 15.14
N TYR A 9 6.47 -5.12 16.05
CA TYR A 9 6.91 -3.85 16.62
C TYR A 9 6.63 -3.83 18.13
N ARG A 10 7.57 -3.28 18.91
CA ARG A 10 7.38 -2.97 20.33
C ARG A 10 8.13 -1.68 20.64
N LEU A 11 7.46 -0.73 21.30
CA LEU A 11 8.08 0.54 21.66
C LEU A 11 9.11 0.38 22.81
N SER A 12 8.81 -0.46 23.81
CA SER A 12 9.68 -0.67 24.98
C SER A 12 9.70 -2.15 25.41
N PRO A 13 10.89 -2.81 25.43
CA PRO A 13 12.11 -2.36 24.76
C PRO A 13 11.86 -2.22 23.25
N TRP A 14 12.59 -1.28 22.62
CA TRP A 14 12.46 -1.04 21.18
C TRP A 14 12.74 -2.32 20.39
N VAL A 15 11.75 -2.75 19.61
CA VAL A 15 11.85 -3.84 18.66
C VAL A 15 11.18 -3.38 17.38
N ALA A 16 11.91 -3.44 16.28
CA ALA A 16 11.38 -3.20 14.95
C ALA A 16 11.87 -4.33 14.04
N VAL A 17 11.00 -5.32 13.78
CA VAL A 17 11.30 -6.43 12.86
C VAL A 17 10.46 -6.21 11.61
N ASN A 18 11.08 -5.58 10.62
CA ASN A 18 10.49 -5.33 9.32
C ASN A 18 11.54 -5.51 8.21
N THR A 19 11.05 -5.53 6.97
CA THR A 19 11.84 -5.29 5.77
C THR A 19 11.22 -4.16 4.99
N HIS A 20 12.03 -3.38 4.29
CA HIS A 20 11.54 -2.26 3.49
C HIS A 20 12.35 -2.09 2.22
N THR A 21 11.69 -1.49 1.22
CA THR A 21 12.29 -1.02 -0.02
C THR A 21 11.95 0.45 -0.21
N GLN A 22 12.93 1.25 -0.59
CA GLN A 22 12.76 2.68 -0.77
C GLN A 22 13.45 3.19 -2.04
N LEU A 23 12.82 4.19 -2.65
CA LEU A 23 13.40 4.96 -3.76
C LEU A 23 12.98 6.41 -3.63
N ALA A 24 13.99 7.29 -3.58
CA ALA A 24 13.81 8.74 -3.58
C ALA A 24 13.69 9.25 -5.02
N GLN A 25 12.45 9.45 -5.46
CA GLN A 25 12.11 10.11 -6.72
C GLN A 25 10.76 10.83 -6.58
N SER A 26 10.42 11.66 -7.56
CA SER A 26 9.10 12.28 -7.63
C SER A 26 8.04 11.24 -8.00
N TYR A 27 6.87 11.35 -7.37
CA TYR A 27 5.64 10.62 -7.69
C TYR A 27 4.49 11.64 -7.75
N ASP A 28 4.73 12.73 -8.50
CA ASP A 28 3.76 13.81 -8.64
C ASP A 28 2.67 13.41 -9.64
N GLY A 29 1.41 13.58 -9.24
CA GLY A 29 0.24 13.10 -9.98
C GLY A 29 -0.40 11.85 -9.38
N TRP A 30 -1.35 11.28 -10.14
CA TRP A 30 -2.03 10.03 -9.77
C TRP A 30 -1.18 8.83 -10.14
N HIS A 31 -1.17 7.82 -9.27
CA HIS A 31 -0.41 6.59 -9.45
C HIS A 31 -1.23 5.40 -8.95
N ASP A 32 -1.14 4.28 -9.67
CA ASP A 32 -1.78 3.03 -9.26
C ASP A 32 -0.82 2.26 -8.34
N LEU A 33 -1.27 1.98 -7.13
CA LEU A 33 -0.56 1.11 -6.18
C LEU A 33 -1.25 -0.24 -6.11
N VAL A 34 -0.53 -1.30 -6.45
CA VAL A 34 -1.03 -2.67 -6.33
C VAL A 34 -0.15 -3.45 -5.38
N ILE A 35 -0.77 -4.13 -4.41
CA ILE A 35 -0.09 -5.01 -3.47
C ILE A 35 -0.64 -6.42 -3.67
N GLN A 36 0.22 -7.35 -4.04
CA GLN A 36 -0.10 -8.78 -4.11
C GLN A 36 0.41 -9.46 -2.84
N VAL A 37 -0.46 -10.18 -2.15
CA VAL A 37 -0.12 -11.00 -0.97
C VAL A 37 -0.48 -12.44 -1.28
N GLY A 38 0.51 -13.24 -1.66
CA GLY A 38 0.31 -14.63 -2.06
C GLY A 38 1.63 -15.38 -2.18
N ASP A 39 1.58 -16.71 -2.17
CA ASP A 39 2.74 -17.60 -2.34
C ASP A 39 3.90 -17.34 -1.35
N GLY A 40 3.62 -16.76 -0.18
CA GLY A 40 4.64 -16.39 0.80
C GLY A 40 5.38 -15.08 0.49
N HIS A 41 4.90 -14.31 -0.49
CA HIS A 41 5.43 -13.03 -0.93
C HIS A 41 4.42 -11.88 -0.74
N VAL A 42 4.97 -10.69 -0.51
CA VAL A 42 4.27 -9.41 -0.56
C VAL A 42 4.96 -8.58 -1.63
N LYS A 43 4.33 -8.47 -2.80
CA LYS A 43 4.85 -7.72 -3.93
C LYS A 43 4.14 -6.39 -4.05
N TYR A 44 4.91 -5.32 -4.18
CA TYR A 44 4.43 -3.96 -4.33
C TYR A 44 4.70 -3.49 -5.75
N TYR A 45 3.69 -2.94 -6.40
CA TYR A 45 3.78 -2.39 -7.74
C TYR A 45 3.37 -0.93 -7.73
N ILE A 46 4.04 -0.14 -8.56
CA ILE A 46 3.69 1.26 -8.85
C ILE A 46 3.54 1.36 -10.36
N ASP A 47 2.37 1.78 -10.84
CA ASP A 47 2.06 1.90 -12.26
C ASP A 47 2.39 0.63 -13.06
N GLY A 48 2.11 -0.54 -12.47
CA GLY A 48 2.38 -1.86 -13.04
C GLY A 48 3.82 -2.36 -12.94
N ALA A 49 4.79 -1.51 -12.60
CA ALA A 49 6.18 -1.92 -12.40
C ALA A 49 6.40 -2.50 -11.00
N LEU A 50 7.09 -3.64 -10.90
CA LEU A 50 7.48 -4.22 -9.60
C LEU A 50 8.44 -3.27 -8.88
N PHE A 51 8.01 -2.77 -7.73
CA PHE A 51 8.79 -1.87 -6.89
C PHE A 51 9.53 -2.62 -5.78
N ALA A 52 8.86 -3.61 -5.16
CA ALA A 52 9.44 -4.40 -4.09
C ALA A 52 8.85 -5.81 -4.04
N ASP A 53 9.66 -6.77 -3.60
CA ASP A 53 9.25 -8.15 -3.31
C ASP A 53 9.79 -8.52 -1.93
N HIS A 54 8.89 -8.62 -0.95
CA HIS A 54 9.21 -8.99 0.42
C HIS A 54 8.68 -10.40 0.73
N SER A 55 9.40 -11.19 1.53
CA SER A 55 9.01 -12.57 1.82
C SER A 55 9.49 -13.04 3.20
N GLY A 56 9.30 -14.32 3.51
CA GLY A 56 9.79 -14.93 4.74
C GLY A 56 8.98 -14.53 5.97
N ILE A 57 9.66 -14.18 7.07
CA ILE A 57 8.99 -13.91 8.35
C ILE A 57 8.02 -12.72 8.29
N TYR A 58 8.15 -11.85 7.29
CA TYR A 58 7.33 -10.66 7.11
C TYR A 58 6.00 -10.92 6.40
N TYR A 59 5.79 -12.13 5.87
CA TYR A 59 4.52 -12.50 5.23
C TYR A 59 3.37 -12.48 6.25
N PRO A 60 2.23 -11.82 5.94
CA PRO A 60 1.06 -11.77 6.83
C PRO A 60 0.53 -13.16 7.17
N ARG A 61 0.11 -13.36 8.43
CA ARG A 61 -0.38 -14.65 8.94
C ARG A 61 -1.83 -14.62 9.42
N THR A 62 -2.46 -13.46 9.34
CA THR A 62 -3.83 -13.19 9.79
C THR A 62 -4.50 -12.25 8.80
N ALA A 63 -5.82 -12.11 8.92
CA ALA A 63 -6.53 -11.05 8.21
C ALA A 63 -5.93 -9.67 8.55
N MET A 64 -5.91 -8.79 7.56
CA MET A 64 -5.35 -7.44 7.62
C MET A 64 -6.47 -6.43 7.31
N ALA A 65 -6.31 -5.20 7.79
CA ALA A 65 -7.12 -4.06 7.36
C ALA A 65 -6.36 -3.22 6.33
N ILE A 66 -7.10 -2.46 5.52
CA ILE A 66 -6.55 -1.42 4.65
C ILE A 66 -6.90 -0.08 5.29
N ASP A 67 -5.89 0.68 5.67
CA ASP A 67 -6.03 1.97 6.34
C ASP A 67 -5.23 3.04 5.60
N PHE A 68 -5.79 4.26 5.53
CA PHE A 68 -5.14 5.45 4.96
C PHE A 68 -4.92 6.48 6.05
N ASN A 69 -3.72 7.06 6.10
CA ASN A 69 -3.36 8.01 7.14
C ASN A 69 -2.29 9.01 6.69
N GLN A 70 -2.50 10.27 7.04
CA GLN A 70 -1.51 11.33 6.89
C GLN A 70 -1.04 11.81 8.26
N TRP A 71 0.20 11.49 8.63
CA TRP A 71 0.82 11.87 9.91
C TRP A 71 2.29 12.24 9.73
N PHE A 72 2.88 12.85 10.76
CA PHE A 72 4.25 13.37 10.70
C PHE A 72 5.05 12.95 11.94
N ILE A 73 6.30 12.53 11.74
CA ILE A 73 7.24 12.26 12.84
C ILE A 73 7.81 13.59 13.36
N PRO A 74 7.85 13.80 14.69
CA PRO A 74 8.53 14.95 15.28
C PRO A 74 10.02 14.99 14.90
N GLY A 75 10.56 16.18 14.63
CA GLY A 75 11.99 16.37 14.35
C GLY A 75 12.34 16.87 12.95
N GLY A 76 11.34 17.02 12.07
CA GLY A 76 11.48 17.73 10.79
C GLY A 76 12.58 17.17 9.89
N LEU A 77 12.23 16.22 9.02
CA LEU A 77 13.18 15.57 8.09
C LEU A 77 13.91 16.54 7.14
N LEU A 78 13.51 17.82 7.09
CA LEU A 78 14.09 18.85 6.23
C LEU A 78 14.28 20.15 7.03
N GLY A 79 15.53 20.64 7.11
CA GLY A 79 15.91 21.89 7.76
C GLY A 79 15.48 23.16 7.00
N ASN A 80 14.21 23.25 6.62
CA ASN A 80 13.63 24.39 5.90
C ASN A 80 12.27 24.78 6.49
N SER A 81 12.06 26.09 6.68
CA SER A 81 10.84 26.73 7.19
C SER A 81 9.79 27.07 6.12
N THR A 82 10.05 26.79 4.83
CA THR A 82 9.04 26.96 3.76
C THR A 82 7.77 26.20 4.12
N ARG A 83 6.62 26.90 4.05
CA ARG A 83 5.30 26.29 4.27
C ARG A 83 5.09 25.13 3.28
N ARG A 84 4.66 24.00 3.81
CA ARG A 84 4.26 22.83 3.02
C ARG A 84 2.77 22.58 3.21
N THR A 85 2.14 22.06 2.17
CA THR A 85 0.75 21.57 2.20
C THR A 85 0.80 20.09 1.84
N TYR A 86 0.10 19.27 2.60
CA TYR A 86 0.00 17.83 2.37
C TYR A 86 -1.47 17.47 2.19
N ARG A 87 -1.78 16.80 1.08
CA ARG A 87 -3.12 16.30 0.76
C ARG A 87 -2.98 14.84 0.38
N GLU A 88 -3.68 13.99 1.10
CA GLU A 88 -3.87 12.60 0.73
C GLU A 88 -5.22 12.49 0.02
N GLN A 89 -5.21 11.92 -1.18
CA GLN A 89 -6.41 11.66 -1.98
C GLN A 89 -6.32 10.22 -2.47
N VAL A 90 -7.46 9.54 -2.44
CA VAL A 90 -7.61 8.17 -2.93
C VAL A 90 -8.81 8.21 -3.87
N ASP A 91 -8.58 7.84 -5.13
CA ASP A 91 -9.63 7.82 -6.15
C ASP A 91 -10.49 6.55 -6.02
N TYR A 92 -9.83 5.40 -5.81
CA TYR A 92 -10.49 4.12 -5.62
C TYR A 92 -9.73 3.23 -4.63
N VAL A 93 -10.44 2.24 -4.08
CA VAL A 93 -9.86 1.09 -3.37
C VAL A 93 -10.48 -0.16 -3.95
N TYR A 94 -9.65 -1.12 -4.35
CA TYR A 94 -10.09 -2.40 -4.86
C TYR A 94 -9.41 -3.53 -4.08
N PHE A 95 -10.20 -4.52 -3.67
CA PHE A 95 -9.72 -5.69 -2.95
C PHE A 95 -10.27 -6.96 -3.59
N ALA A 96 -9.36 -7.88 -3.93
CA ALA A 96 -9.70 -9.19 -4.45
C ALA A 96 -9.27 -10.26 -3.44
N LYS A 97 -10.23 -11.03 -2.93
CA LYS A 97 -9.99 -12.11 -1.96
C LYS A 97 -9.65 -13.42 -2.68
N ASP A 98 -8.74 -14.21 -2.09
CA ASP A 98 -8.35 -15.56 -2.53
C ASP A 98 -7.86 -15.67 -3.99
N THR A 99 -7.38 -14.56 -4.56
CA THR A 99 -6.84 -14.52 -5.93
C THR A 99 -5.71 -13.50 -6.04
N ILE A 100 -4.77 -13.76 -6.93
CA ILE A 100 -3.67 -12.85 -7.25
C ILE A 100 -3.91 -12.31 -8.66
N LEU A 101 -4.27 -11.03 -8.74
CA LEU A 101 -4.43 -10.31 -10.00
C LEU A 101 -3.17 -9.52 -10.31
N THR A 102 -2.74 -9.56 -11.57
CA THR A 102 -1.70 -8.68 -12.10
C THR A 102 -2.16 -7.21 -12.04
N PRO A 103 -1.23 -6.24 -12.07
CA PRO A 103 -1.61 -4.83 -12.10
C PRO A 103 -2.53 -4.47 -13.28
N GLU A 104 -2.33 -5.09 -14.45
CA GLU A 104 -3.19 -4.89 -15.62
C GLU A 104 -4.61 -5.42 -15.38
N GLU A 105 -4.75 -6.60 -14.76
CA GLU A 105 -6.06 -7.15 -14.39
C GLU A 105 -6.77 -6.28 -13.34
N VAL A 106 -6.04 -5.76 -12.35
CA VAL A 106 -6.60 -4.81 -11.36
C VAL A 106 -7.11 -3.55 -12.06
N HIS A 107 -6.30 -2.96 -12.95
CA HIS A 107 -6.70 -1.79 -13.72
C HIS A 107 -7.96 -2.06 -14.55
N ALA A 108 -8.03 -3.22 -15.21
CA ALA A 108 -9.20 -3.62 -15.99
C ALA A 108 -10.47 -3.74 -15.13
N GLN A 109 -10.37 -4.29 -13.91
CA GLN A 109 -11.51 -4.36 -12.97
C GLN A 109 -11.99 -2.97 -12.55
N VAL A 110 -11.07 -2.06 -12.20
CA VAL A 110 -11.41 -0.68 -11.81
C VAL A 110 -12.07 0.07 -12.96
N VAL A 111 -11.53 -0.04 -14.19
CA VAL A 111 -12.13 0.55 -15.39
C VAL A 111 -13.53 0.00 -15.64
N ALA A 112 -13.76 -1.30 -15.46
CA ALA A 112 -15.09 -1.89 -15.60
C ALA A 112 -16.08 -1.30 -14.58
N TYR A 113 -15.71 -1.21 -13.30
CA TYR A 113 -16.55 -0.59 -12.27
C TYR A 113 -16.86 0.88 -12.58
N HIS A 114 -15.88 1.65 -13.07
CA HIS A 114 -16.10 3.02 -13.50
C HIS A 114 -17.08 3.13 -14.69
N GLN A 115 -16.95 2.25 -15.68
CA GLN A 115 -17.88 2.22 -16.83
C GLN A 115 -19.31 1.86 -16.41
N GLU A 116 -19.44 1.02 -15.38
CA GLU A 116 -20.73 0.67 -14.77
C GLU A 116 -21.25 1.71 -13.77
N ASN A 117 -20.49 2.79 -13.49
CA ASN A 117 -20.78 3.81 -12.49
C ASN A 117 -20.98 3.23 -11.08
N VAL A 118 -20.14 2.26 -10.70
CA VAL A 118 -20.15 1.68 -9.36
C VAL A 118 -19.29 2.52 -8.43
N ASP A 119 -19.93 3.30 -7.56
CA ASP A 119 -19.24 4.11 -6.55
C ASP A 119 -18.80 3.29 -5.32
N TYR A 120 -19.54 2.22 -4.98
CA TYR A 120 -19.24 1.34 -3.86
C TYR A 120 -19.86 -0.04 -4.05
N THR A 121 -19.08 -1.07 -3.76
CA THR A 121 -19.58 -2.44 -3.59
C THR A 121 -18.70 -3.15 -2.56
N ASP A 122 -19.33 -3.97 -1.72
CA ASP A 122 -18.64 -4.79 -0.74
C ASP A 122 -19.30 -6.17 -0.70
N ASN A 123 -18.53 -7.18 -1.10
CA ASN A 123 -18.91 -8.58 -1.09
C ASN A 123 -18.00 -9.40 -0.15
N VAL A 124 -17.18 -8.73 0.66
CA VAL A 124 -16.32 -9.36 1.66
C VAL A 124 -17.22 -9.79 2.81
N MET A 125 -17.45 -11.09 2.94
CA MET A 125 -18.23 -11.61 4.07
C MET A 125 -17.54 -11.29 5.39
N SER A 126 -18.31 -10.86 6.37
CA SER A 126 -17.85 -10.71 7.75
C SER A 126 -17.30 -12.05 8.27
N PRO A 127 -16.19 -12.05 9.02
CA PRO A 127 -15.58 -13.26 9.57
C PRO A 127 -16.48 -14.00 10.56
#